data_AF-A0A2V5PWB0-F1
#
_entry.id   AF-A0A2V5PWB0-F1
#
_cell.length_a   1.000
_cell.length_b   1.000
_cell.length_c   1.000
_cell.angle_alpha   90.00
_cell.angle_beta   90.00
_cell.angle_gamma   90.00
#
_symmetry.space_group_name_H-M   'P 1'
#
loop_
_entity.id
_entity.type
_entity.pdbx_description
1 polymer ?
#
loop_
_entity_poly.entity_id
_entity_poly.type
_entity_poly.pdbx_seq_one_letter_code
_entity_poly.pdbx_strand_id
1 'polypeptide(L)'
;MLALGKRYGMALQLINVLRDAGSDLRAGRCYFPEYELSAAHLTASQIFSEPERFQSIYRTWLDKAKAGLECGIRYSRAIENRRVRAATVLPALIGARTLSLLDAAGPTALQRAVKVPRGDVRAITLLLVVTLASRKVIDAIFNRAKL
;
A
#
# COMPACT_ATOMS: atom_id res chain seq x y z
N MET A 1 3.80 -17.89 -10.96
CA MET A 1 4.18 -16.47 -11.19
C MET A 1 3.00 -15.53 -11.40
N LEU A 2 2.03 -15.86 -12.27
CA LEU A 2 0.84 -15.02 -12.51
C LEU A 2 0.03 -14.69 -11.26
N ALA A 3 -0.18 -15.67 -10.36
CA ALA A 3 -0.90 -15.44 -9.10
C ALA A 3 -0.21 -14.41 -8.19
N LEU A 4 1.14 -14.42 -8.12
CA LEU A 4 1.90 -13.42 -7.35
C LEU A 4 1.74 -12.03 -7.96
N GLY A 5 1.86 -11.91 -9.28
CA GLY A 5 1.66 -10.66 -10.00
C GLY A 5 0.24 -10.09 -9.83
N LYS A 6 -0.79 -10.94 -9.89
CA LYS A 6 -2.19 -10.54 -9.63
C LYS A 6 -2.36 -9.98 -8.23
N ARG A 7 -1.90 -10.71 -7.20
CA ARG A 7 -1.98 -10.26 -5.79
C ARG A 7 -1.21 -8.97 -5.56
N TYR A 8 -0.07 -8.82 -6.23
CA TYR A 8 0.72 -7.60 -6.18
C TYR A 8 -0.03 -6.40 -6.78
N GLY A 9 -0.58 -6.54 -7.99
CA GLY A 9 -1.37 -5.48 -8.63
C GLY A 9 -2.58 -5.09 -7.78
N MET A 10 -3.29 -6.06 -7.21
CA MET A 10 -4.40 -5.81 -6.30
C MET A 10 -3.95 -5.05 -5.04
N ALA A 11 -2.80 -5.41 -4.45
CA ALA A 11 -2.27 -4.68 -3.29
C ALA A 11 -1.91 -3.23 -3.62
N LEU A 12 -1.30 -2.95 -4.77
CA LEU A 12 -1.05 -1.57 -5.19
C LEU A 12 -2.34 -0.76 -5.29
N GLN A 13 -3.41 -1.37 -5.80
CA GLN A 13 -4.71 -0.70 -5.89
C GLN A 13 -5.37 -0.51 -4.52
N LEU A 14 -5.27 -1.50 -3.61
CA LEU A 14 -5.73 -1.36 -2.23
C LEU A 14 -5.00 -0.23 -1.50
N ILE A 15 -3.70 -0.07 -1.71
CA ILE A 15 -2.92 1.04 -1.13
C ILE A 15 -3.45 2.39 -1.63
N ASN A 16 -3.77 2.51 -2.92
CA ASN A 16 -4.37 3.73 -3.45
C ASN A 16 -5.72 4.02 -2.77
N VAL A 17 -6.61 3.00 -2.67
CA VAL A 17 -7.90 3.16 -1.98
C VAL A 17 -7.73 3.61 -0.53
N LEU A 18 -6.81 2.98 0.21
CA LEU A 18 -6.57 3.33 1.62
C LEU A 18 -5.97 4.72 1.81
N ARG A 19 -5.06 5.13 0.91
CA ARG A 19 -4.42 6.44 0.92
C ARG A 19 -5.41 7.55 0.58
N ASP A 20 -6.27 7.30 -0.39
CA ASP A 20 -7.15 8.32 -0.98
C ASP A 20 -8.57 8.30 -0.36
N ALA A 21 -8.86 7.34 0.54
CA ALA A 21 -10.15 7.15 1.18
C ALA A 21 -10.79 8.44 1.68
N GLY A 22 -10.03 9.29 2.37
CA GLY A 22 -10.53 10.57 2.86
C GLY A 22 -10.99 11.52 1.74
N SER A 23 -10.19 11.69 0.69
CA SER A 23 -10.56 12.53 -0.45
C SER A 23 -11.69 11.93 -1.28
N ASP A 24 -11.72 10.61 -1.43
CA ASP A 24 -12.76 9.92 -2.17
C ASP A 24 -14.11 10.06 -1.48
N LEU A 25 -14.18 9.81 -0.17
CA LEU A 25 -15.40 9.94 0.62
C LEU A 25 -15.93 11.38 0.62
N ARG A 26 -15.05 12.39 0.75
CA ARG A 26 -15.45 13.81 0.62
C ARG A 26 -16.01 14.15 -0.75
N ALA A 27 -15.58 13.44 -1.79
CA ALA A 27 -16.09 13.57 -3.14
C ALA A 27 -17.29 12.65 -3.44
N GLY A 28 -17.89 12.03 -2.41
CA GLY A 28 -19.04 11.13 -2.56
C GLY A 28 -18.69 9.75 -3.14
N ARG A 29 -17.41 9.37 -3.21
CA ARG A 29 -16.97 8.07 -3.69
C ARG A 29 -16.60 7.14 -2.53
N CYS A 30 -17.13 5.94 -2.52
CA CYS A 30 -16.74 4.88 -1.58
C CYS A 30 -16.30 3.64 -2.34
N TYR A 31 -15.10 3.15 -2.05
CA TYR A 31 -14.55 1.92 -2.63
C TYR A 31 -14.52 0.75 -1.64
N PHE A 32 -14.96 0.97 -0.39
CA PHE A 32 -15.13 -0.10 0.59
C PHE A 32 -16.43 -0.87 0.29
N PRO A 33 -16.42 -2.20 0.28
CA PRO A 33 -17.59 -3.00 -0.01
C PRO A 33 -18.70 -2.77 1.01
N GLU A 34 -19.92 -2.60 0.52
CA GLU A 34 -21.10 -2.38 1.35
C GLU A 34 -21.32 -3.52 2.36
N TYR A 35 -21.04 -4.77 1.99
CA TYR A 35 -21.20 -5.90 2.92
C TYR A 35 -20.21 -5.84 4.11
N GLU A 36 -18.98 -5.34 3.91
CA GLU A 36 -18.02 -5.17 5.02
C GLU A 36 -18.46 -4.01 5.93
N LEU A 37 -18.97 -2.93 5.35
CA LEU A 37 -19.51 -1.79 6.11
C LEU A 37 -20.76 -2.20 6.91
N SER A 38 -21.71 -2.89 6.29
CA SER A 38 -22.93 -3.40 6.94
C SER A 38 -22.64 -4.39 8.06
N ALA A 39 -21.61 -5.24 7.92
CA ALA A 39 -21.16 -6.12 9.01
C ALA A 39 -20.67 -5.33 10.23
N ALA A 40 -20.11 -4.14 10.04
CA ALA A 40 -19.78 -3.18 11.11
C ALA A 40 -20.94 -2.21 11.44
N HIS A 41 -22.12 -2.43 10.85
CA HIS A 41 -23.34 -1.62 10.96
C HIS A 41 -23.16 -0.17 10.49
N LEU A 42 -22.22 0.04 9.56
CA LEU A 42 -21.78 1.34 9.08
C LEU A 42 -22.34 1.62 7.68
N THR A 43 -22.61 2.89 7.40
CA THR A 43 -22.80 3.39 6.03
C THR A 43 -21.55 4.15 5.57
N ALA A 44 -21.39 4.36 4.27
CA ALA A 44 -20.25 5.10 3.73
C ALA A 44 -20.14 6.54 4.28
N SER A 45 -21.26 7.23 4.50
CA SER A 45 -21.28 8.59 5.07
C SER A 45 -20.83 8.62 6.54
N GLN A 46 -21.04 7.53 7.28
CA GLN A 46 -20.66 7.42 8.70
C GLN A 46 -19.17 7.12 8.90
N ILE A 47 -18.41 6.78 7.86
CA ILE A 47 -16.97 6.48 7.97
C ILE A 47 -16.19 7.68 8.59
N PHE A 48 -16.61 8.91 8.29
CA PHE A 48 -15.98 10.11 8.84
C PHE A 48 -16.36 10.41 10.29
N SER A 49 -17.63 10.24 10.63
CA SER A 49 -18.17 10.56 11.96
C SER A 49 -17.89 9.45 12.98
N GLU A 50 -17.68 8.21 12.51
CA GLU A 50 -17.51 7.03 13.35
C GLU A 50 -16.24 6.22 12.99
N PRO A 51 -15.04 6.86 13.03
CA PRO A 51 -13.79 6.24 12.59
C PRO A 51 -13.37 5.00 13.40
N GLU A 52 -13.83 4.88 14.65
CA GLU A 52 -13.56 3.74 15.51
C GLU A 52 -14.19 2.45 14.99
N ARG A 53 -15.44 2.52 14.53
CA ARG A 53 -16.15 1.37 13.96
C ARG A 53 -15.58 0.95 12.61
N PHE A 54 -15.06 1.91 11.86
CA PHE A 54 -14.37 1.64 10.59
C PHE A 54 -12.95 1.07 10.78
N GLN A 55 -12.35 1.19 11.97
CA GLN A 55 -10.96 0.83 12.22
C GLN A 55 -10.65 -0.64 11.93
N SER A 56 -11.56 -1.55 12.23
CA SER A 56 -11.38 -3.00 11.99
C SER A 56 -11.31 -3.33 10.49
N ILE A 57 -12.18 -2.71 9.69
CA ILE A 57 -12.19 -2.81 8.22
C ILE A 57 -10.88 -2.24 7.67
N TYR A 58 -10.50 -1.04 8.13
CA TYR A 58 -9.28 -0.38 7.69
C TYR A 58 -8.03 -1.23 7.95
N ARG A 59 -7.89 -1.81 9.15
CA ARG A 59 -6.78 -2.71 9.51
C ARG A 59 -6.76 -3.96 8.63
N THR A 60 -7.92 -4.58 8.40
CA THR A 60 -8.03 -5.75 7.52
C THR A 60 -7.53 -5.44 6.10
N TRP A 61 -7.84 -4.25 5.59
CA TRP A 61 -7.39 -3.81 4.28
C TRP A 61 -5.90 -3.49 4.24
N LEU A 62 -5.36 -2.87 5.30
CA LEU A 62 -3.92 -2.67 5.46
C LEU A 62 -3.18 -4.02 5.42
N ASP A 63 -3.66 -5.02 6.15
CA ASP A 63 -3.02 -6.34 6.20
C ASP A 63 -3.12 -7.09 4.86
N LYS A 64 -4.27 -7.01 4.17
CA LYS A 64 -4.44 -7.51 2.79
C LYS A 64 -3.41 -6.86 1.86
N ALA A 65 -3.21 -5.55 1.95
CA ALA A 65 -2.24 -4.82 1.15
C ALA A 65 -0.79 -5.21 1.48
N LYS A 66 -0.43 -5.33 2.76
CA LYS A 66 0.89 -5.80 3.22
C LYS A 66 1.20 -7.19 2.64
N ALA A 67 0.26 -8.14 2.75
CA ALA A 67 0.42 -9.50 2.23
C ALA A 67 0.56 -9.55 0.69
N GLY A 68 -0.15 -8.69 -0.05
CA GLY A 68 0.00 -8.62 -1.50
C GLY A 68 1.30 -7.94 -1.94
N LEU A 69 1.85 -6.98 -1.18
CA LEU A 69 3.19 -6.44 -1.44
C LEU A 69 4.28 -7.49 -1.27
N GLU A 70 4.18 -8.36 -0.27
CA GLU A 70 5.10 -9.51 -0.14
C GLU A 70 5.09 -10.39 -1.39
N CYS A 71 3.92 -10.59 -1.99
CA CYS A 71 3.80 -11.27 -3.27
C CYS A 71 4.52 -10.50 -4.38
N GLY A 72 4.45 -9.18 -4.40
CA GLY A 72 5.19 -8.30 -5.32
C GLY A 72 6.70 -8.40 -5.18
N ILE A 73 7.22 -8.44 -3.95
CA ILE A 73 8.65 -8.65 -3.70
C ILE A 73 9.08 -10.03 -4.21
N ARG A 74 8.36 -11.09 -3.87
CA ARG A 74 8.61 -12.46 -4.38
C ARG A 74 8.56 -12.51 -5.90
N TYR A 75 7.58 -11.85 -6.51
CA TYR A 75 7.43 -11.74 -7.96
C TYR A 75 8.65 -11.04 -8.59
N SER A 76 9.10 -9.92 -8.01
CA SER A 76 10.26 -9.17 -8.51
C SER A 76 11.55 -9.99 -8.47
N ARG A 77 11.74 -10.86 -7.46
CA ARG A 77 12.95 -11.71 -7.33
C ARG A 77 13.09 -12.69 -8.49
N ALA A 78 11.97 -13.17 -9.03
CA ALA A 78 11.94 -14.10 -10.15
C ALA A 78 12.18 -13.43 -11.51
N ILE A 79 12.25 -12.09 -11.57
CA ILE A 79 12.58 -11.37 -12.80
C ILE A 79 14.11 -11.32 -12.95
N GLU A 80 14.62 -11.82 -14.07
CA GLU A 80 16.06 -11.84 -14.35
C GLU A 80 16.57 -10.50 -14.88
N ASN A 81 15.84 -9.90 -15.83
CA ASN A 81 16.19 -8.61 -16.40
C ASN A 81 16.18 -7.52 -15.31
N ARG A 82 17.34 -6.88 -15.10
CA ARG A 82 17.54 -5.93 -14.00
C ARG A 82 16.66 -4.69 -14.12
N ARG A 83 16.43 -4.20 -15.34
CA ARG A 83 15.60 -3.01 -15.60
C ARG A 83 14.12 -3.32 -15.31
N VAL A 84 13.64 -4.47 -15.79
CA VAL A 84 12.25 -4.91 -15.54
C VAL A 84 12.04 -5.17 -14.06
N ARG A 85 13.02 -5.77 -13.36
CA ARG A 85 12.96 -5.97 -11.91
C ARG A 85 12.90 -4.64 -11.15
N ALA A 86 13.72 -3.67 -11.54
CA ALA A 86 13.69 -2.32 -10.96
C ALA A 86 12.31 -1.65 -11.15
N ALA A 87 11.79 -1.66 -12.37
CA ALA A 87 10.48 -1.09 -12.68
C ALA A 87 9.34 -1.80 -11.92
N THR A 88 9.46 -3.11 -11.72
CA THR A 88 8.48 -3.92 -10.99
C THR A 88 8.52 -3.65 -9.49
N VAL A 89 9.72 -3.51 -8.90
CA VAL A 89 9.87 -3.40 -7.44
C VAL A 89 9.71 -1.98 -6.92
N LEU A 90 9.98 -0.96 -7.73
CA LEU A 90 9.87 0.44 -7.31
C LEU A 90 8.48 0.79 -6.75
N PRO A 91 7.35 0.44 -7.41
CA PRO A 91 6.02 0.67 -6.84
C PRO A 91 5.78 -0.11 -5.53
N ALA A 92 6.36 -1.31 -5.38
CA ALA A 92 6.23 -2.10 -4.16
C ALA A 92 6.92 -1.44 -2.97
N LEU A 93 8.13 -0.88 -3.17
CA LEU A 93 8.88 -0.20 -2.12
C LEU A 93 8.22 1.13 -1.71
N ILE A 94 7.71 1.89 -2.68
CA ILE A 94 6.91 3.10 -2.41
C ILE A 94 5.61 2.71 -1.68
N GLY A 95 4.97 1.62 -2.10
CA GLY A 95 3.78 1.06 -1.45
C GLY A 95 4.04 0.68 0.00
N ALA A 96 5.16 0.00 0.28
CA ALA A 96 5.55 -0.38 1.64
C ALA A 96 5.75 0.85 2.53
N ARG A 97 6.43 1.89 2.01
CA ARG A 97 6.58 3.17 2.72
C ARG A 97 5.23 3.86 2.95
N THR A 98 4.33 3.81 1.96
CA THR A 98 2.98 4.36 2.09
C THR A 98 2.20 3.64 3.19
N LEU A 99 2.24 2.31 3.22
CA LEU A 99 1.60 1.51 4.27
C LEU A 99 2.16 1.82 5.66
N SER A 100 3.48 1.96 5.82
CA SER A 100 4.07 2.38 7.10
C SER A 100 3.55 3.73 7.59
N LEU A 101 3.38 4.71 6.68
CA LEU A 101 2.81 6.02 7.02
C LEU A 101 1.32 5.93 7.34
N LEU A 102 0.56 5.08 6.64
CA LEU A 102 -0.87 4.85 6.90
C LEU A 102 -1.08 4.15 8.25
N ASP A 103 -0.25 3.16 8.56
CA ASP A 103 -0.27 2.41 9.82
C ASP A 103 0.00 3.37 11.00
N ALA A 104 1.02 4.23 10.87
CA ALA A 104 1.34 5.26 11.86
C ALA A 104 0.26 6.34 12.00
N ALA A 105 -0.47 6.66 10.92
CA ALA A 105 -1.58 7.62 10.98
C ALA A 105 -2.86 7.00 11.56
N GLY A 106 -3.09 5.70 11.35
CA GLY A 106 -4.33 5.03 11.72
C GLY A 106 -5.57 5.72 11.11
N PRO A 107 -6.72 5.76 11.82
CA PRO A 107 -7.94 6.39 11.31
C PRO A 107 -7.80 7.89 10.98
N THR A 108 -6.79 8.58 11.52
CA THR A 108 -6.52 9.99 11.17
C THR A 108 -6.15 10.17 9.69
N ALA A 109 -5.74 9.11 8.99
CA ALA A 109 -5.49 9.11 7.55
C ALA A 109 -6.72 9.50 6.71
N LEU A 110 -7.95 9.38 7.26
CA LEU A 110 -9.16 9.87 6.58
C LEU A 110 -9.23 11.40 6.56
N GLN A 111 -8.67 12.05 7.57
CA GLN A 111 -8.75 13.50 7.75
C GLN A 111 -7.62 14.24 7.03
N ARG A 112 -6.46 13.60 6.84
CA ARG A 112 -5.28 14.21 6.20
C ARG A 112 -4.72 13.37 5.07
N ALA A 113 -4.16 14.02 4.06
CA ALA A 113 -3.46 13.33 2.99
C ALA A 113 -2.16 12.67 3.52
N VAL A 114 -2.07 11.34 3.43
CA VAL A 114 -0.85 10.60 3.73
C VAL A 114 -0.04 10.45 2.44
N LYS A 115 1.14 11.07 2.40
CA LYS A 115 1.98 11.10 1.19
C LYS A 115 3.42 10.78 1.51
N VAL A 116 4.00 9.86 0.73
CA VAL A 116 5.44 9.59 0.77
C VAL A 116 6.20 10.85 0.32
N PRO A 117 7.16 11.36 1.11
CA PRO A 117 7.98 12.50 0.70
C PRO A 117 8.70 12.25 -0.62
N ARG A 118 8.85 13.30 -1.45
CA ARG A 118 9.59 13.19 -2.72
C ARG A 118 11.05 12.80 -2.51
N GLY A 119 11.65 13.19 -1.38
CA GLY A 119 13.00 12.76 -0.98
C GLY A 119 13.10 11.24 -0.84
N ASP A 120 12.17 10.63 -0.10
CA ASP A 120 12.11 9.17 0.08
C ASP A 120 11.96 8.45 -1.28
N VAL A 121 11.08 8.94 -2.16
CA VAL A 121 10.90 8.35 -3.50
C VAL A 121 12.21 8.40 -4.30
N ARG A 122 12.88 9.56 -4.33
CA ARG A 122 14.16 9.73 -5.04
C ARG A 122 15.24 8.83 -4.44
N ALA A 123 15.30 8.71 -3.12
CA ALA A 123 16.26 7.84 -2.43
C ALA A 123 16.05 6.36 -2.79
N ILE A 124 14.80 5.88 -2.79
CA ILE A 124 14.46 4.52 -3.21
C ILE A 124 14.87 4.29 -4.67
N THR A 125 14.52 5.22 -5.58
CA THR A 125 14.88 5.12 -7.00
C THR A 125 16.40 5.10 -7.19
N LEU A 126 17.13 6.02 -6.57
CA LEU A 126 18.59 6.08 -6.66
C LEU A 126 19.24 4.79 -6.16
N LEU A 127 18.78 4.26 -5.03
CA LEU A 127 19.31 3.02 -4.46
C LEU A 127 19.08 1.82 -5.39
N LEU A 128 17.90 1.73 -6.04
CA LEU A 128 17.64 0.69 -7.04
C LEU A 128 18.53 0.82 -8.27
N VAL A 129 18.80 2.05 -8.73
CA VAL A 129 19.68 2.30 -9.88
C VAL A 129 21.12 1.93 -9.55
N VAL A 130 21.67 2.46 -8.46
CA VAL A 130 23.08 2.24 -8.05
C VAL A 130 23.36 0.77 -7.77
N THR A 131 22.40 0.05 -7.20
CA THR A 131 22.56 -1.37 -6.87
C THR A 131 22.11 -2.31 -7.97
N LEU A 132 21.74 -1.77 -9.14
CA LEU A 132 21.26 -2.51 -10.30
C LEU A 132 20.11 -3.47 -9.96
N ALA A 133 19.20 -3.01 -9.09
CA ALA A 133 18.11 -3.77 -8.50
C ALA A 133 18.59 -5.12 -7.95
N SER A 134 19.66 -5.11 -7.15
CA SER A 134 20.13 -6.29 -6.45
C SER A 134 19.05 -6.84 -5.52
N ARG A 135 18.81 -8.16 -5.59
CA ARG A 135 17.79 -8.84 -4.77
C ARG A 135 18.03 -8.62 -3.28
N LYS A 136 19.30 -8.71 -2.84
CA LYS A 136 19.69 -8.47 -1.43
C LYS A 136 19.32 -7.07 -0.96
N VAL A 137 19.52 -6.06 -1.81
CA VAL A 137 19.22 -4.66 -1.47
C VAL A 137 17.71 -4.43 -1.44
N ILE A 138 16.98 -4.95 -2.42
CA ILE A 138 15.51 -4.93 -2.43
C ILE A 138 14.95 -5.47 -1.11
N ASP A 139 15.47 -6.63 -0.69
CA ASP A 139 15.01 -7.30 0.53
C ASP A 139 15.33 -6.47 1.78
N ALA A 140 16.52 -5.88 1.86
CA ALA A 140 16.89 -5.00 2.96
C ALA A 140 16.01 -3.75 3.06
N ILE A 141 15.69 -3.10 1.93
CA ILE A 141 14.79 -1.93 1.92
C ILE A 141 13.39 -2.34 2.36
N PHE A 142 12.86 -3.43 1.79
CA PHE A 142 11.51 -3.89 2.08
C PHE A 142 11.35 -4.29 3.54
N ASN A 143 12.32 -5.01 4.11
CA ASN A 143 12.30 -5.41 5.51
C ASN A 143 12.37 -4.20 6.45
N ARG A 144 13.13 -3.15 6.12
CA ARG A 144 13.15 -1.90 6.90
C ARG A 144 11.82 -1.14 6.83
N ALA A 145 11.16 -1.16 5.68
CA ALA A 145 9.88 -0.49 5.49
C ALA A 145 8.70 -1.23 6.13
N LYS A 146 8.87 -2.54 6.39
CA LYS A 146 7.84 -3.39 6.99
C LYS A 146 7.57 -3.12 8.47
N LEU A 147 8.54 -2.54 9.19
CA LEU A 147 8.60 -2.49 10.67
C LEU A 147 8.19 -3.84 11.29
#